data_AF-A0A150PBF4-F1
#
_entry.id   AF-A0A150PBF4-F1
#
_cell.length_a   1.000
_cell.length_b   1.000
_cell.length_c   1.000
_cell.angle_alpha   90.00
_cell.angle_beta   90.00
_cell.angle_gamma   90.00
#
_symmetry.space_group_name_H-M   'P 1'
#
loop_
_entity.id
_entity.type
_entity.pdbx_description
1 polymer ?
#
loop_
_entity_poly.entity_id
_entity_poly.type
_entity_poly.pdbx_seq_one_letter_code
_entity_poly.pdbx_strand_id
1 'polypeptide(L)'
;MVVAGTRARPIHRDRAAGVLVRGARATLASTVVLGAHVAGVAASQGAELELTESLIEGTRPEERDSTGGVGLLSAASARIAVQRSAVLESRVAGMLLLASPSTVEDTLIQGVETGTFSTLSAGGQMESVSDLGDGLLVLRSTAQVISVQAEGCARAGLLFGDSDGALARARSTGNRFGLVVQGTRAPELSQDNTFEDNQESDHVTEGALPVPSSAAPAP
;
A
#
# COMPACT_ATOMS: atom_id res chain seq x y z
N MET A 1 -4.92 -18.59 -10.05
CA MET A 1 -4.31 -19.34 -8.91
C MET A 1 -4.93 -18.83 -7.61
N VAL A 2 -5.13 -19.67 -6.59
CA VAL A 2 -5.61 -19.22 -5.27
C VAL A 2 -4.55 -19.49 -4.21
N VAL A 3 -4.15 -18.45 -3.49
CA VAL A 3 -3.28 -18.49 -2.31
C VAL A 3 -4.15 -18.03 -1.13
N ALA A 4 -4.39 -18.89 -0.15
CA ALA A 4 -5.32 -18.56 0.94
C ALA A 4 -4.79 -19.02 2.30
N GLY A 5 -5.14 -18.28 3.35
CA GLY A 5 -4.91 -18.67 4.74
C GLY A 5 -3.44 -18.79 5.12
N THR A 6 -2.55 -18.06 4.46
CA THR A 6 -1.12 -18.03 4.77
C THR A 6 -0.89 -17.37 6.12
N ARG A 7 -0.19 -18.09 7.01
CA ARG A 7 0.15 -17.65 8.37
C ARG A 7 1.67 -17.68 8.56
N ALA A 8 2.22 -16.68 9.25
CA ALA A 8 3.61 -16.76 9.71
C ALA A 8 3.80 -17.95 10.66
N ARG A 9 4.93 -18.64 10.52
CA ARG A 9 5.41 -19.53 11.58
C ARG A 9 6.02 -18.68 12.71
N PRO A 10 5.82 -19.06 14.00
CA PRO A 10 6.30 -18.30 15.17
C PRO A 10 7.78 -17.91 15.22
N ILE A 11 8.61 -18.58 14.42
CA ILE A 11 10.07 -18.49 14.41
C ILE A 11 10.62 -17.68 13.23
N HIS A 12 9.76 -17.15 12.36
CA HIS A 12 10.17 -16.29 11.24
C HIS A 12 9.19 -15.12 11.06
N ARG A 13 9.51 -14.00 11.70
CA ARG A 13 8.72 -12.75 11.67
C ARG A 13 8.62 -12.14 10.26
N ASP A 14 9.58 -12.44 9.38
CA ASP A 14 9.59 -12.02 7.96
C ASP A 14 8.60 -12.79 7.04
N ARG A 15 7.84 -13.78 7.56
CA ARG A 15 7.14 -14.81 6.74
C ARG A 15 5.63 -14.81 6.83
N ALA A 16 4.99 -13.69 7.17
CA ALA A 16 3.53 -13.63 7.19
C ALA A 16 2.92 -13.28 5.82
N ALA A 17 3.72 -12.84 4.83
CA ALA A 17 3.20 -12.50 3.52
C ALA A 17 2.55 -13.71 2.80
N GLY A 18 1.42 -13.49 2.14
CA GLY A 18 0.78 -14.51 1.30
C GLY A 18 1.65 -14.89 0.11
N VAL A 19 2.21 -13.91 -0.58
CA VAL A 19 3.26 -14.07 -1.59
C VAL A 19 4.45 -13.19 -1.23
N LEU A 20 5.66 -13.77 -1.22
CA LEU A 20 6.90 -13.04 -0.95
C LEU A 20 7.83 -13.14 -2.16
N VAL A 21 8.21 -11.98 -2.71
CA VAL A 21 9.16 -11.85 -3.83
C VAL A 21 10.37 -11.04 -3.37
N ARG A 22 11.56 -11.63 -3.44
CA ARG A 22 12.81 -11.02 -2.95
C ARG A 22 13.91 -11.15 -3.97
N GLY A 23 14.41 -10.03 -4.50
CA GLY A 23 15.50 -10.02 -5.49
C GLY A 23 15.25 -10.90 -6.71
N ALA A 24 13.98 -11.10 -7.06
CA ALA A 24 13.53 -12.01 -8.10
C ALA A 24 12.42 -11.36 -8.91
N ARG A 25 12.11 -11.95 -10.07
CA ARG A 25 10.97 -11.57 -10.89
C ARG A 25 9.80 -12.54 -10.67
N ALA A 26 8.60 -12.00 -10.52
CA ALA A 26 7.37 -12.78 -10.44
C ALA A 26 6.24 -12.09 -11.22
N THR A 27 5.41 -12.91 -11.87
CA THR A 27 4.16 -12.47 -12.51
C THR A 27 3.00 -13.20 -11.85
N LEU A 28 2.06 -12.44 -11.30
CA LEU A 28 0.82 -12.92 -10.72
C LEU A 28 -0.34 -12.45 -11.62
N ALA A 29 -0.81 -13.36 -12.47
CA ALA A 29 -1.97 -13.13 -13.33
C ALA A 29 -3.16 -13.94 -12.84
N SER A 30 -4.35 -13.34 -12.79
CA SER A 30 -5.59 -14.03 -12.37
C SER A 30 -5.42 -14.79 -11.04
N THR A 31 -4.78 -14.12 -10.09
CA THR A 31 -4.40 -14.69 -8.79
C THR A 31 -5.23 -14.08 -7.68
N VAL A 32 -5.69 -14.91 -6.75
CA VAL A 32 -6.44 -14.48 -5.58
C VAL A 32 -5.62 -14.78 -4.34
N VAL A 33 -5.36 -13.78 -3.50
CA VAL A 33 -4.66 -13.87 -2.22
C VAL A 33 -5.62 -13.51 -1.09
N LEU A 34 -6.01 -14.49 -0.26
CA LEU A 34 -7.04 -14.31 0.77
C LEU A 34 -6.50 -14.49 2.18
N GLY A 35 -6.84 -13.56 3.08
CA GLY A 35 -6.68 -13.75 4.52
C GLY A 35 -5.22 -13.88 4.98
N ALA A 36 -4.29 -13.26 4.24
CA ALA A 36 -2.89 -13.23 4.63
C ALA A 36 -2.68 -12.35 5.87
N HIS A 37 -1.61 -12.59 6.62
CA HIS A 37 -1.24 -11.78 7.78
C HIS A 37 -0.06 -10.87 7.42
N VAL A 38 0.10 -9.72 8.06
CA VAL A 38 1.17 -8.73 7.82
C VAL A 38 1.19 -8.12 6.42
N ALA A 39 1.26 -8.91 5.35
CA ALA A 39 1.13 -8.48 3.97
C ALA A 39 0.36 -9.51 3.11
N GLY A 40 -0.45 -9.06 2.15
CA GLY A 40 -1.01 -9.95 1.12
C GLY A 40 0.08 -10.40 0.16
N VAL A 41 0.71 -9.42 -0.50
CA VAL A 41 1.86 -9.60 -1.36
C VAL A 41 2.98 -8.67 -0.91
N ALA A 42 4.20 -9.18 -0.79
CA ALA A 42 5.38 -8.42 -0.40
C ALA A 42 6.47 -8.55 -1.47
N ALA A 43 6.99 -7.42 -1.94
CA ALA A 43 8.09 -7.33 -2.89
C ALA A 43 9.23 -6.49 -2.32
N SER A 44 10.47 -7.00 -2.37
CA SER A 44 11.63 -6.28 -1.84
C SER A 44 12.96 -6.67 -2.48
N GLN A 45 14.03 -5.97 -2.09
CA GLN A 45 15.41 -6.26 -2.50
C GLN A 45 15.60 -6.22 -4.02
N GLY A 46 15.02 -5.22 -4.69
CA GLY A 46 15.07 -5.10 -6.15
C GLY A 46 14.21 -6.11 -6.90
N ALA A 47 13.21 -6.71 -6.24
CA ALA A 47 12.24 -7.58 -6.91
C ALA A 47 11.49 -6.86 -8.04
N GLU A 48 11.08 -7.62 -9.05
CA GLU A 48 10.18 -7.16 -10.10
C GLU A 48 8.88 -7.95 -10.01
N LEU A 49 7.78 -7.25 -9.71
CA LEU A 49 6.47 -7.88 -9.54
C LEU A 49 5.48 -7.27 -10.53
N GLU A 50 4.88 -8.13 -11.33
CA GLU A 50 3.72 -7.82 -12.17
C GLU A 50 2.49 -8.48 -11.57
N LEU A 51 1.44 -7.69 -11.32
CA LEU A 51 0.16 -8.13 -10.80
C LEU A 51 -0.94 -7.73 -11.79
N THR A 52 -1.64 -8.69 -12.37
CA THR A 52 -2.69 -8.41 -13.35
C THR A 52 -3.94 -9.22 -13.07
N GLU A 53 -5.12 -8.59 -13.15
CA GLU A 53 -6.41 -9.28 -12.99
C GLU A 53 -6.50 -10.10 -11.70
N SER A 54 -5.89 -9.57 -10.64
CA SER A 54 -5.68 -10.29 -9.39
C SER A 54 -6.40 -9.59 -8.24
N LEU A 55 -6.72 -10.37 -7.22
CA LEU A 55 -7.42 -9.93 -6.03
C LEU A 55 -6.55 -10.21 -4.80
N ILE A 56 -6.36 -9.20 -3.97
CA ILE A 56 -5.80 -9.34 -2.62
C ILE A 56 -6.90 -8.91 -1.66
N GLU A 57 -7.31 -9.77 -0.74
CA GLU A 57 -8.46 -9.50 0.12
C GLU A 57 -8.26 -9.98 1.55
N GLY A 58 -8.74 -9.17 2.51
CA GLY A 58 -8.82 -9.57 3.91
C GLY A 58 -7.45 -9.65 4.56
N THR A 59 -6.50 -8.77 4.21
CA THR A 59 -5.16 -8.81 4.81
C THR A 59 -5.20 -8.30 6.24
N ARG A 60 -4.75 -9.13 7.18
CA ARG A 60 -4.87 -8.90 8.63
C ARG A 60 -3.53 -8.55 9.26
N PRO A 61 -3.53 -7.81 10.38
CA PRO A 61 -2.32 -7.64 11.18
C PRO A 61 -1.82 -8.97 11.76
N GLU A 62 -0.57 -9.02 12.21
CA GLU A 62 -0.03 -10.13 12.98
C GLU A 62 -0.78 -10.28 14.31
N GLU A 63 -1.14 -11.51 14.70
CA GLU A 63 -1.97 -11.77 15.89
C GLU A 63 -1.29 -11.36 17.20
N ARG A 64 0.05 -11.37 17.25
CA ARG A 64 0.82 -11.16 18.49
C ARG A 64 0.86 -9.72 18.95
N ASP A 65 1.06 -8.81 18.00
CA ASP A 65 1.31 -7.40 18.26
C ASP A 65 0.30 -6.48 17.54
N SER A 66 -0.61 -7.06 16.75
CA SER A 66 -1.61 -6.33 15.98
C SER A 66 -1.02 -5.34 14.97
N THR A 67 0.19 -5.61 14.47
CA THR A 67 0.88 -4.75 13.50
C THR A 67 0.84 -5.31 12.07
N GLY A 68 0.93 -4.43 11.08
CA GLY A 68 0.88 -4.76 9.65
C GLY A 68 -0.55 -4.87 9.10
N GLY A 69 -0.73 -5.73 8.10
CA GLY A 69 -2.00 -5.96 7.41
C GLY A 69 -2.11 -5.33 6.03
N VAL A 70 -0.98 -5.01 5.40
CA VAL A 70 -0.90 -4.29 4.13
C VAL A 70 -1.28 -5.20 2.95
N GLY A 71 -2.22 -4.81 2.10
CA GLY A 71 -2.56 -5.62 0.92
C GLY A 71 -1.35 -5.92 0.03
N LEU A 72 -0.72 -4.88 -0.51
CA LEU A 72 0.55 -4.96 -1.25
C LEU A 72 1.62 -4.09 -0.58
N LEU A 73 2.70 -4.71 -0.13
CA LEU A 73 3.86 -4.05 0.44
C LEU A 73 5.03 -4.10 -0.53
N SER A 74 5.56 -2.93 -0.92
CA SER A 74 6.77 -2.85 -1.73
C SER A 74 7.82 -1.95 -1.11
N ALA A 75 9.08 -2.41 -1.13
CA ALA A 75 10.19 -1.74 -0.48
C ALA A 75 11.52 -1.97 -1.22
N ALA A 76 12.55 -1.23 -0.81
CA ALA A 76 13.95 -1.49 -1.14
C ALA A 76 14.20 -1.66 -2.66
N SER A 77 13.79 -0.65 -3.42
CA SER A 77 14.00 -0.54 -4.88
C SER A 77 13.33 -1.63 -5.72
N ALA A 78 12.31 -2.31 -5.17
CA ALA A 78 11.46 -3.17 -5.98
C ALA A 78 10.71 -2.35 -7.05
N ARG A 79 10.41 -2.99 -8.18
CA ARG A 79 9.65 -2.40 -9.30
C ARG A 79 8.32 -3.12 -9.40
N ILE A 80 7.24 -2.35 -9.35
CA ILE A 80 5.88 -2.90 -9.27
C ILE A 80 5.07 -2.42 -10.46
N ALA A 81 4.39 -3.34 -11.13
CA ALA A 81 3.35 -3.05 -12.09
C ALA A 81 2.06 -3.74 -11.64
N VAL A 82 1.03 -2.96 -11.35
CA VAL A 82 -0.31 -3.46 -11.00
C VAL A 82 -1.29 -2.98 -12.05
N GLN A 83 -2.09 -3.90 -12.61
CA GLN A 83 -3.08 -3.57 -13.62
C GLN A 83 -4.38 -4.35 -13.42
N ARG A 84 -5.54 -3.72 -13.61
CA ARG A 84 -6.86 -4.37 -13.59
C ARG A 84 -7.08 -5.25 -12.35
N SER A 85 -6.62 -4.80 -11.19
CA SER A 85 -6.59 -5.61 -9.96
C SER A 85 -7.42 -4.98 -8.85
N ALA A 86 -7.62 -5.71 -7.76
CA ALA A 86 -8.34 -5.23 -6.60
C ALA A 86 -7.59 -5.54 -5.30
N VAL A 87 -7.55 -4.58 -4.39
CA VAL A 87 -7.06 -4.75 -3.03
C VAL A 87 -8.17 -4.35 -2.06
N LEU A 88 -8.75 -5.35 -1.39
CA LEU A 88 -9.95 -5.18 -0.58
C LEU A 88 -9.65 -5.50 0.89
N GLU A 89 -10.35 -4.83 1.80
CA GLU A 89 -10.46 -5.20 3.22
C GLU A 89 -9.09 -5.45 3.88
N SER A 90 -8.17 -4.50 3.71
CA SER A 90 -6.83 -4.55 4.32
C SER A 90 -6.76 -3.71 5.58
N ARG A 91 -5.70 -3.87 6.38
CA ARG A 91 -5.39 -3.00 7.53
C ARG A 91 -4.16 -2.18 7.22
N VAL A 92 -3.99 -1.01 7.85
CA VAL A 92 -2.85 -0.10 7.63
C VAL A 92 -2.84 0.56 6.25
N ALA A 93 -2.75 -0.24 5.18
CA ALA A 93 -2.81 0.25 3.82
C ALA A 93 -3.33 -0.80 2.84
N GLY A 94 -4.01 -0.37 1.78
CA GLY A 94 -4.25 -1.23 0.62
C GLY A 94 -2.93 -1.53 -0.09
N MET A 95 -2.21 -0.48 -0.48
CA MET A 95 -0.90 -0.58 -1.11
C MET A 95 0.08 0.38 -0.43
N LEU A 96 1.19 -0.13 0.11
CA LEU A 96 2.30 0.66 0.64
C LEU A 96 3.51 0.52 -0.29
N LEU A 97 3.80 1.59 -1.03
CA LEU A 97 4.86 1.66 -2.04
C LEU A 97 5.98 2.58 -1.55
N LEU A 98 6.97 2.01 -0.86
CA LEU A 98 8.05 2.76 -0.22
C LEU A 98 9.36 2.61 -1.00
N ALA A 99 9.91 3.72 -1.51
CA ALA A 99 11.13 3.74 -2.31
C ALA A 99 11.14 2.64 -3.40
N SER A 100 10.02 2.55 -4.12
CA SER A 100 9.68 1.46 -5.03
C SER A 100 9.00 2.05 -6.28
N PRO A 101 9.74 2.29 -7.37
CA PRO A 101 9.16 2.77 -8.62
C PRO A 101 8.00 1.88 -9.06
N SER A 102 6.84 2.49 -9.33
CA SER A 102 5.61 1.71 -9.52
C SER A 102 4.70 2.28 -10.61
N THR A 103 3.98 1.39 -11.28
CA THR A 103 2.84 1.71 -12.14
C THR A 103 1.60 1.00 -11.58
N VAL A 104 0.51 1.74 -11.39
CA VAL A 104 -0.77 1.23 -10.89
C VAL A 104 -1.88 1.72 -11.80
N GLU A 105 -2.54 0.78 -12.49
CA GLU A 105 -3.52 1.07 -13.54
C GLU A 105 -4.82 0.30 -13.32
N ASP A 106 -5.95 0.95 -13.58
CA ASP A 106 -7.28 0.32 -13.61
C ASP A 106 -7.56 -0.53 -12.35
N THR A 107 -7.20 -0.02 -11.17
CA THR A 107 -7.15 -0.80 -9.93
C THR A 107 -8.09 -0.23 -8.87
N LEU A 108 -8.82 -1.11 -8.19
CA LEU A 108 -9.67 -0.76 -7.05
C LEU A 108 -8.95 -1.04 -5.74
N ILE A 109 -9.04 -0.10 -4.82
CA ILE A 109 -8.61 -0.24 -3.43
C ILE A 109 -9.79 0.14 -2.55
N GLN A 110 -10.26 -0.77 -1.70
CA GLN A 110 -11.49 -0.54 -0.95
C GLN A 110 -11.44 -1.09 0.47
N GLY A 111 -12.04 -0.35 1.41
CA GLY A 111 -12.30 -0.83 2.76
C GLY A 111 -11.02 -1.03 3.58
N VAL A 112 -10.08 -0.10 3.47
CA VAL A 112 -8.86 -0.15 4.30
C VAL A 112 -9.18 0.34 5.70
N GLU A 113 -9.02 -0.53 6.71
CA GLU A 113 -9.25 -0.19 8.11
C GLU A 113 -8.01 0.41 8.79
N THR A 114 -8.25 1.14 9.88
CA THR A 114 -7.19 1.68 10.73
C THR A 114 -6.30 0.57 11.29
N GLY A 115 -4.99 0.80 11.31
CA GLY A 115 -4.02 -0.12 11.91
C GLY A 115 -2.71 0.57 12.31
N THR A 116 -1.78 -0.27 12.76
CA THR A 116 -0.43 0.14 13.14
C THR A 116 0.59 -0.60 12.29
N PHE A 117 1.55 0.12 11.72
CA PHE A 117 2.67 -0.48 10.99
C PHE A 117 3.95 -0.34 11.81
N SER A 118 4.63 -1.47 12.03
CA SER A 118 5.89 -1.50 12.77
C SER A 118 7.03 -1.96 11.87
N THR A 119 8.12 -1.20 11.88
CA THR A 119 9.28 -1.36 11.01
C THR A 119 10.56 -1.10 11.78
N LEU A 120 11.69 -1.53 11.24
CA LEU A 120 12.98 -0.98 11.66
C LEU A 120 13.29 0.29 10.88
N SER A 121 13.59 1.37 11.62
CA SER A 121 14.19 2.58 11.06
C SER A 121 15.59 2.29 10.51
N ALA A 122 16.14 3.21 9.71
CA ALA A 122 17.51 3.10 9.19
C ALA A 122 18.58 2.98 10.30
N GLY A 123 18.29 3.48 11.51
CA GLY A 123 19.16 3.37 12.69
C GLY A 123 18.97 2.08 13.50
N GLY A 124 18.16 1.13 13.03
CA GLY A 124 17.88 -0.13 13.72
C GLY A 124 16.96 -0.01 14.94
N GLN A 125 16.39 1.19 15.18
CA GLN A 125 15.37 1.38 16.21
C GLN A 125 14.00 0.96 15.67
N MET A 126 13.20 0.33 16.52
CA MET A 126 11.81 0.01 16.21
C MET A 126 11.00 1.30 16.09
N GLU A 127 10.32 1.44 14.96
CA GLU A 127 9.39 2.51 14.66
C GLU A 127 8.00 1.90 14.54
N SER A 128 7.02 2.49 15.22
CA SER A 128 5.62 2.09 15.11
C SER A 128 4.80 3.31 14.75
N VAL A 129 4.11 3.24 13.62
CA VAL A 129 3.23 4.29 13.13
C VAL A 129 1.80 3.79 13.22
N SER A 130 1.05 4.36 14.15
CA SER A 130 -0.38 4.11 14.34
C SER A 130 -1.24 5.04 13.47
N ASP A 131 -2.55 4.82 13.48
CA ASP A 131 -3.51 5.63 12.72
C ASP A 131 -3.18 5.68 11.23
N LEU A 132 -2.73 4.54 10.70
CA LEU A 132 -2.63 4.30 9.26
C LEU A 132 -3.93 3.67 8.79
N GLY A 133 -4.35 3.94 7.58
CA GLY A 133 -5.57 3.38 7.00
C GLY A 133 -5.74 3.84 5.55
N ASP A 134 -4.63 3.90 4.81
CA ASP A 134 -4.58 4.57 3.52
C ASP A 134 -4.84 3.60 2.36
N GLY A 135 -5.58 4.00 1.33
CA GLY A 135 -5.79 3.19 0.14
C GLY A 135 -4.46 2.91 -0.57
N LEU A 136 -3.92 3.94 -1.22
CA LEU A 136 -2.60 3.93 -1.86
C LEU A 136 -1.65 4.87 -1.13
N LEU A 137 -0.62 4.32 -0.48
CA LEU A 137 0.39 5.04 0.27
C LEU A 137 1.74 4.99 -0.46
N VAL A 138 2.07 6.07 -1.18
CA VAL A 138 3.31 6.21 -1.95
C VAL A 138 4.31 7.06 -1.17
N LEU A 139 5.44 6.48 -0.78
CA LEU A 139 6.41 7.12 0.10
C LEU A 139 7.82 7.10 -0.48
N ARG A 140 8.44 8.29 -0.59
CA ARG A 140 9.80 8.46 -1.11
C ARG A 140 10.02 7.72 -2.43
N SER A 141 9.03 7.74 -3.30
CA SER A 141 8.98 6.91 -4.51
C SER A 141 8.67 7.74 -5.76
N THR A 142 8.59 7.06 -6.90
CA THR A 142 7.99 7.58 -8.13
C THR A 142 6.88 6.63 -8.55
N ALA A 143 5.66 7.13 -8.69
CA ALA A 143 4.51 6.30 -9.06
C ALA A 143 3.71 6.91 -10.23
N GLN A 144 3.42 6.08 -11.23
CA GLN A 144 2.47 6.38 -12.30
C GLN A 144 1.14 5.73 -11.92
N VAL A 145 0.13 6.56 -11.63
CA VAL A 145 -1.15 6.10 -11.10
C VAL A 145 -2.26 6.57 -12.02
N ILE A 146 -2.94 5.63 -12.66
CA ILE A 146 -3.93 5.93 -13.70
C ILE A 146 -5.19 5.10 -13.46
N SER A 147 -6.36 5.74 -13.42
CA SER A 147 -7.64 5.01 -13.26
C SER A 147 -7.70 4.15 -12.00
N VAL A 148 -7.16 4.67 -10.89
CA VAL A 148 -7.23 4.02 -9.58
C VAL A 148 -8.40 4.59 -8.79
N GLN A 149 -9.16 3.70 -8.16
CA GLN A 149 -10.27 4.03 -7.29
C GLN A 149 -9.92 3.66 -5.85
N ALA A 150 -10.00 4.61 -4.93
CA ALA A 150 -9.76 4.40 -3.50
C ALA A 150 -11.02 4.77 -2.70
N GLU A 151 -11.66 3.75 -2.10
CA GLU A 151 -13.00 3.89 -1.54
C GLU A 151 -13.10 3.39 -0.10
N GLY A 152 -13.70 4.19 0.79
CA GLY A 152 -13.99 3.76 2.16
C GLY A 152 -12.74 3.40 2.97
N CYS A 153 -11.60 4.01 2.68
CA CYS A 153 -10.36 3.89 3.45
C CYS A 153 -10.43 4.77 4.70
N ALA A 154 -10.01 4.24 5.83
CA ALA A 154 -10.14 4.90 7.13
C ALA A 154 -9.35 6.21 7.25
N ARG A 155 -8.31 6.41 6.43
CA ARG A 155 -7.51 7.63 6.39
C ARG A 155 -7.50 8.29 5.01
N ALA A 156 -6.39 8.26 4.26
CA ALA A 156 -6.36 8.84 2.93
C ALA A 156 -6.75 7.78 1.88
N GLY A 157 -7.57 8.12 0.90
CA GLY A 157 -7.73 7.22 -0.25
C GLY A 157 -6.42 7.12 -1.03
N LEU A 158 -5.77 8.26 -1.29
CA LEU A 158 -4.46 8.35 -1.92
C LEU A 158 -3.54 9.27 -1.10
N LEU A 159 -2.33 8.82 -0.77
CA LEU A 159 -1.32 9.61 -0.08
C LEU A 159 0.03 9.54 -0.82
N PHE A 160 0.56 10.70 -1.19
CA PHE A 160 1.90 10.87 -1.72
C PHE A 160 2.77 11.65 -0.71
N GLY A 161 3.74 10.96 -0.12
CA GLY A 161 4.70 11.55 0.81
C GLY A 161 6.10 11.58 0.20
N ASP A 162 6.65 12.78 0.02
CA ASP A 162 7.95 13.01 -0.63
C ASP A 162 8.10 12.18 -1.92
N SER A 163 7.09 12.15 -2.79
CA SER A 163 7.05 11.27 -3.95
C SER A 163 6.73 12.01 -5.24
N ASP A 164 7.35 11.58 -6.34
CA ASP A 164 7.15 12.11 -7.69
C ASP A 164 6.22 11.18 -8.52
N GLY A 165 5.98 11.55 -9.77
CA GLY A 165 5.27 10.72 -10.76
C GLY A 165 4.07 11.46 -11.34
N ALA A 166 3.00 10.74 -11.66
CA ALA A 166 1.76 11.33 -12.17
C ALA A 166 0.52 10.62 -11.63
N LEU A 167 -0.55 11.39 -11.47
CA LEU A 167 -1.86 10.92 -11.05
C LEU A 167 -2.92 11.39 -12.05
N ALA A 168 -3.61 10.46 -12.70
CA ALA A 168 -4.64 10.77 -13.68
C ALA A 168 -5.84 9.82 -13.59
N ARG A 169 -7.03 10.33 -13.91
CA ARG A 169 -8.30 9.56 -13.90
C ARG A 169 -8.57 8.84 -12.58
N ALA A 170 -7.99 9.27 -11.47
CA ALA A 170 -8.15 8.62 -10.18
C ALA A 170 -9.40 9.13 -9.47
N ARG A 171 -10.05 8.25 -8.72
CA ARG A 171 -11.21 8.57 -7.89
C ARG A 171 -10.92 8.25 -6.43
N SER A 172 -11.24 9.16 -5.52
CA SER A 172 -11.10 8.94 -4.08
C SER A 172 -12.35 9.43 -3.35
N THR A 173 -13.12 8.51 -2.74
CA THR A 173 -14.40 8.84 -2.10
C THR A 173 -14.68 8.04 -0.83
N GLY A 174 -15.46 8.63 0.08
CA GLY A 174 -15.86 7.97 1.34
C GLY A 174 -14.69 7.73 2.30
N ASN A 175 -13.53 8.34 2.07
CA ASN A 175 -12.37 8.26 2.94
C ASN A 175 -12.38 9.40 3.96
N ARG A 176 -11.47 9.40 4.94
CA ARG A 176 -11.25 10.58 5.78
C ARG A 176 -10.68 11.74 4.96
N PHE A 177 -9.69 11.44 4.12
CA PHE A 177 -9.09 12.36 3.17
C PHE A 177 -9.11 11.78 1.75
N GLY A 178 -9.45 12.57 0.73
CA GLY A 178 -9.44 12.12 -0.66
C GLY A 178 -8.03 11.89 -1.18
N LEU A 179 -7.32 12.98 -1.49
CA LEU A 179 -5.90 13.01 -1.83
C LEU A 179 -5.12 13.78 -0.77
N VAL A 180 -4.02 13.20 -0.28
CA VAL A 180 -3.04 13.88 0.56
C VAL A 180 -1.70 13.91 -0.16
N VAL A 181 -1.16 15.11 -0.33
CA VAL A 181 0.21 15.35 -0.79
C VAL A 181 0.97 16.00 0.36
N GLN A 182 2.14 15.48 0.67
CA GLN A 182 2.98 16.00 1.74
C GLN A 182 4.48 15.84 1.46
N GLY A 183 5.27 16.69 2.09
CA GLY A 183 6.72 16.73 1.90
C GLY A 183 7.12 17.68 0.77
N THR A 184 8.32 17.47 0.25
CA THR A 184 9.00 18.37 -0.70
C THR A 184 8.81 18.01 -2.17
N ARG A 185 8.32 16.78 -2.42
CA ARG A 185 8.09 16.23 -3.76
C ARG A 185 6.64 15.82 -3.90
N ALA A 186 6.06 16.07 -5.08
CA ALA A 186 4.67 15.84 -5.39
C ALA A 186 4.51 15.26 -6.80
N PRO A 187 3.50 14.41 -7.05
CA PRO A 187 3.19 13.95 -8.40
C PRO A 187 2.56 15.07 -9.24
N GLU A 188 2.69 14.96 -10.56
CA GLU A 188 1.90 15.77 -11.50
C GLU A 188 0.44 15.33 -11.45
N LEU A 189 -0.46 16.29 -11.20
CA LEU A 189 -1.90 16.02 -11.09
C LEU A 189 -2.62 16.40 -12.39
N SER A 190 -3.27 15.43 -13.01
CA SER A 190 -4.20 15.68 -14.11
C SER A 190 -5.52 16.28 -13.60
N GLN A 191 -6.22 17.02 -14.46
CA GLN A 191 -7.51 17.65 -14.13
C GLN A 191 -8.70 16.67 -14.10
N ASP A 192 -8.50 15.45 -14.61
CA ASP A 192 -9.53 14.41 -14.72
C ASP A 192 -9.61 13.50 -13.47
N ASN A 193 -8.90 13.86 -12.39
CA ASN A 193 -9.07 13.21 -11.09
C ASN A 193 -10.32 13.73 -10.38
N THR A 194 -10.98 12.88 -9.60
CA THR A 194 -12.18 13.23 -8.83
C THR A 194 -12.03 12.82 -7.37
N PHE A 195 -12.03 13.79 -6.47
CA PHE A 195 -12.00 13.57 -5.02
C PHE A 195 -13.25 14.22 -4.44
N GLU A 196 -14.15 13.42 -3.90
CA GLU A 196 -15.48 13.87 -3.47
C GLU A 196 -16.02 12.99 -2.35
N ASP A 197 -16.92 13.55 -1.54
CA ASP A 197 -17.58 12.86 -0.43
C ASP A 197 -16.60 12.26 0.60
N ASN A 198 -15.45 12.91 0.81
CA ASN A 198 -14.52 12.57 1.89
C ASN A 198 -14.86 13.35 3.17
N GLN A 199 -14.55 12.77 4.33
CA GLN A 199 -15.11 13.24 5.61
C GLN A 199 -14.47 14.55 6.11
N GLU A 200 -13.16 14.72 5.95
CA GLU A 200 -12.43 15.89 6.43
C GLU A 200 -11.95 16.81 5.30
N SER A 201 -11.40 16.25 4.21
CA SER A 201 -11.03 17.02 3.03
C SER A 201 -10.88 16.14 1.80
N ASP A 202 -11.33 16.63 0.65
CA ASP A 202 -11.11 15.97 -0.64
C ASP A 202 -9.66 16.09 -1.13
N HIS A 203 -8.96 17.17 -0.76
CA HIS A 203 -7.57 17.39 -1.17
C HIS A 203 -6.78 18.17 -0.11
N VAL A 204 -5.63 17.64 0.29
CA VAL A 204 -4.67 18.25 1.21
C VAL A 204 -3.32 18.37 0.50
N THR A 205 -2.82 19.59 0.31
CA THR A 205 -1.57 19.85 -0.45
C THR A 205 -0.31 19.98 0.40
N GLU A 206 -0.48 20.22 1.71
CA GLU A 206 0.62 20.37 2.69
C GLU A 206 0.33 19.50 3.91
N GLY A 207 0.11 18.20 3.66
CA GLY A 207 -0.18 17.24 4.74
C GLY A 207 0.99 17.10 5.72
N ALA A 208 0.67 16.65 6.93
CA ALA A 208 1.64 16.28 7.96
C ALA A 208 1.24 14.96 8.62
N LEU A 209 0.60 14.06 7.87
CA LEU A 209 0.16 12.78 8.39
C LEU A 209 1.37 11.92 8.74
N PRO A 210 1.35 11.20 9.87
CA PRO A 210 2.42 10.30 10.23
C PRO A 210 2.49 9.15 9.22
N VAL A 211 3.68 8.87 8.72
CA VAL A 211 3.97 7.84 7.70
C VAL A 211 5.24 7.08 8.07
N PRO A 212 5.34 5.77 7.73
CA PRO A 212 6.54 4.99 8.02
C PRO A 212 7.81 5.53 7.35
N SER A 213 8.93 5.53 8.09
CA SER A 213 10.26 5.84 7.52
C SER A 213 10.86 4.67 6.73
N SER A 214 10.41 3.45 7.01
CA SER A 214 10.88 2.21 6.40
C SER A 214 9.72 1.22 6.18
N ALA A 215 9.96 0.21 5.35
CA ALA A 215 9.03 -0.89 5.10
C ALA A 215 9.67 -2.25 5.42
N ALA A 216 10.83 -2.25 6.09
CA ALA A 216 11.47 -3.47 6.56
C ALA A 216 10.75 -3.94 7.84
N PRO A 217 10.01 -5.06 7.80
CA PRO A 217 9.29 -5.54 8.97
C PRO A 217 10.24 -5.66 10.17
N ALA A 218 9.74 -5.28 11.35
CA ALA A 218 10.50 -5.44 12.57
C ALA A 218 10.84 -6.94 12.79
N PRO A 219 12.08 -7.26 13.22
CA PRO A 219 12.59 -8.60 13.32
C PRO A 219 12.00 -9.32 14.52
#